data_AF-A0A915ML70-F1
#
_entry.id   AF-A0A915ML70-F1
#
_cell.length_a   1.000
_cell.length_b   1.000
_cell.length_c   1.000
_cell.angle_alpha   90.00
_cell.angle_beta   90.00
_cell.angle_gamma   90.00
#
_symmetry.space_group_name_H-M   'P 1'
#
loop_
_entity.id
_entity.type
_entity.pdbx_description
1 polymer ?
#
loop_
_entity_poly.entity_id
_entity_poly.type
_entity_poly.pdbx_seq_one_letter_code
_entity_poly.pdbx_strand_id
1 'polypeptide(L)'
;MENQKIKKEALILGKPIKEWAFWIIVAFLASLTIKDIVNLVTEYCKHPKKSDMSVRFNETMKMPNITFCMSKEQAWSHFKLNTTENKQLWDKTIATQLANITKKEDFLSKQWDYRIVMETYNLISTLTSMERETTAHGTVASIEKYNTQSRLEEIRKLSKFWLGEIQKRQVNFEEFVQKVGKETLRRSLQRFQRTTYDEDEVISTQLKITWLSQVQLWYCHKTFKNRKLKNQTKIKHKT
;
A
#
# COMPACT_ATOMS: atom_id res chain seq x y z
N MET A 1 -23.96 84.73 56.32
CA MET A 1 -22.69 83.98 56.49
C MET A 1 -22.79 82.48 56.19
N GLU A 2 -23.91 81.99 55.64
CA GLU A 2 -24.14 80.56 55.40
C GLU A 2 -23.58 80.06 54.06
N ASN A 3 -23.56 80.92 53.03
CA ASN A 3 -23.11 80.58 51.68
C ASN A 3 -21.60 80.30 51.53
N GLN A 4 -20.76 80.70 52.50
CA GLN A 4 -19.31 80.42 52.43
C GLN A 4 -18.89 79.11 53.10
N LYS A 5 -19.67 78.58 54.06
CA LYS A 5 -19.40 77.28 54.67
C LYS A 5 -19.68 76.13 53.69
N ILE A 6 -20.81 76.20 52.99
CA ILE A 6 -21.23 75.17 52.00
C ILE A 6 -20.21 75.04 50.86
N LYS A 7 -19.61 76.16 50.41
CA LYS A 7 -18.58 76.16 49.35
C LYS A 7 -17.27 75.48 49.75
N LYS A 8 -16.87 75.51 51.02
CA LYS A 8 -15.61 74.90 51.47
C LYS A 8 -15.72 73.39 51.64
N GLU A 9 -16.88 72.89 52.06
CA GLU A 9 -17.13 71.44 52.18
C GLU A 9 -17.25 70.75 50.81
N ALA A 10 -17.84 71.42 49.82
CA ALA A 10 -17.93 70.92 48.45
C ALA A 10 -16.56 70.81 47.73
N LEU A 11 -15.56 71.59 48.15
CA LEU A 11 -14.26 71.70 47.46
C LEU A 11 -13.26 70.64 47.93
N ILE A 12 -13.38 70.15 49.17
CA ILE A 12 -12.50 69.12 49.75
C ILE A 12 -12.95 67.71 49.34
N LEU A 13 -14.27 67.48 49.19
CA LEU A 13 -14.80 66.19 48.70
C LEU A 13 -14.46 65.91 47.23
N GLY A 14 -14.28 66.94 46.40
CA GLY A 14 -14.15 66.79 44.95
C GLY A 14 -12.83 66.20 44.44
N LYS A 15 -11.74 66.21 45.24
CA LYS A 15 -10.44 65.63 44.85
C LYS A 15 -10.39 64.10 45.07
N PRO A 16 -10.68 63.57 46.28
CA PRO A 16 -10.66 62.12 46.48
C PRO A 16 -11.76 61.42 45.67
N ILE A 17 -12.94 62.03 45.48
CA ILE A 17 -14.03 61.43 44.71
C ILE A 17 -13.64 61.20 43.24
N LYS A 18 -12.84 62.08 42.64
CA LYS A 18 -12.37 61.91 41.26
C LYS A 18 -11.38 60.76 41.11
N GLU A 19 -10.50 60.56 42.09
CA GLU A 19 -9.55 59.45 42.12
C GLU A 19 -10.28 58.12 42.32
N TRP A 20 -11.22 58.05 43.26
CA TRP A 20 -12.06 56.88 43.48
C TRP A 20 -12.96 56.57 42.27
N ALA A 21 -13.53 57.59 41.62
CA ALA A 21 -14.29 57.41 40.39
C ALA A 21 -13.42 56.85 39.24
N PHE A 22 -12.18 57.33 39.12
CA PHE A 22 -11.23 56.79 38.14
C PHE A 22 -10.89 55.32 38.41
N TRP A 23 -10.60 54.95 39.66
CA TRP A 23 -10.33 53.56 40.03
C TRP A 23 -11.54 52.64 39.83
N ILE A 24 -12.77 53.14 40.08
CA ILE A 24 -14.00 52.40 39.79
C ILE A 24 -14.15 52.16 38.28
N ILE A 25 -13.85 53.16 37.45
CA ILE A 25 -13.90 53.03 35.98
C ILE A 25 -12.85 52.02 35.50
N VAL A 26 -11.63 52.06 36.04
CA VAL A 26 -10.56 51.11 35.70
C VAL A 26 -10.94 49.69 36.13
N ALA A 27 -11.48 49.51 37.34
CA ALA A 27 -11.94 48.21 37.82
C ALA A 27 -13.11 47.66 36.97
N PHE A 28 -14.01 48.54 36.54
CA PHE A 28 -15.12 48.17 35.66
C PHE A 28 -14.63 47.72 34.27
N LEU A 29 -13.67 48.45 33.68
CA LEU A 29 -13.02 48.06 32.42
C LEU A 29 -12.27 46.73 32.54
N ALA A 30 -11.54 46.51 33.64
CA ALA A 30 -10.84 45.26 33.90
C ALA A 30 -11.80 44.08 34.09
N SER A 31 -12.96 44.29 34.70
CA SER A 31 -14.00 43.26 34.84
C SER A 31 -14.57 42.84 33.47
N LEU A 32 -14.78 43.81 32.56
CA LEU A 32 -15.25 43.53 31.21
C LEU A 32 -14.22 42.73 30.39
N THR A 33 -12.93 43.06 30.49
CA THR A 33 -11.88 42.32 29.75
C THR A 33 -11.72 40.89 30.25
N ILE A 34 -11.80 40.67 31.57
CA ILE A 34 -11.77 39.31 32.15
C ILE A 34 -12.97 38.50 31.66
N LYS A 35 -14.16 39.11 31.62
CA LYS A 35 -15.37 38.44 31.12
C LYS A 35 -15.22 38.04 29.65
N ASP A 36 -14.65 38.89 28.82
CA ASP A 36 -14.41 38.60 27.40
C ASP A 36 -13.40 37.47 27.21
N ILE A 37 -12.32 37.43 27.99
CA ILE A 37 -11.33 36.33 27.95
C ILE A 37 -11.97 35.00 28.36
N VAL A 38 -12.76 35.00 29.44
CA VAL A 38 -13.45 33.79 29.91
C VAL A 38 -14.44 33.28 28.87
N ASN A 39 -15.18 34.18 28.21
CA ASN A 39 -16.08 33.81 27.11
C ASN A 39 -15.30 33.20 25.93
N LEU A 40 -14.17 33.78 25.54
CA LEU A 40 -13.34 33.26 24.44
C LEU A 40 -12.78 31.86 24.75
N VAL A 41 -12.28 31.65 25.96
CA VAL A 41 -11.73 30.35 26.40
C VAL A 41 -12.84 29.29 26.46
N THR A 42 -14.01 29.64 27.00
CA THR A 42 -15.14 28.70 27.06
C THR A 42 -15.68 28.37 25.66
N GLU A 43 -15.68 29.31 24.72
CA GLU A 43 -16.06 29.06 23.32
C GLU A 43 -15.04 28.16 22.61
N TYR A 44 -13.74 28.43 22.78
CA TYR A 44 -12.67 27.60 22.22
C TYR A 44 -12.70 26.16 22.73
N CYS A 45 -12.96 25.97 24.04
CA CYS A 45 -13.10 24.65 24.64
C CYS A 45 -14.37 23.91 24.20
N LYS A 46 -15.47 24.63 23.89
CA LYS A 46 -16.75 24.03 23.46
C LYS A 46 -16.79 23.71 21.97
N HIS A 47 -16.03 24.41 21.13
CA HIS A 47 -16.05 24.25 19.68
C HIS A 47 -14.65 23.95 19.12
N PRO A 48 -14.18 22.69 19.19
CA PRO A 48 -12.93 22.29 18.54
C PRO A 48 -13.02 22.52 17.02
N LYS A 49 -11.86 22.80 16.38
CA LYS A 49 -11.74 23.04 14.93
C LYS A 49 -12.62 22.06 14.14
N LYS A 50 -13.67 22.59 13.51
CA LYS A 50 -14.50 21.84 12.58
C LYS A 50 -13.67 21.60 11.32
N SER A 51 -13.44 20.35 10.95
CA SER A 51 -12.80 20.04 9.68
C SER A 51 -13.73 20.42 8.55
N ASP A 52 -13.35 21.42 7.75
CA ASP A 52 -14.04 21.75 6.50
C ASP A 52 -13.81 20.63 5.49
N MET A 53 -14.62 19.60 5.60
CA MET A 53 -14.65 18.49 4.65
C MET A 53 -15.48 18.93 3.44
N SER A 54 -14.84 19.59 2.48
CA SER A 54 -15.46 19.83 1.18
C SER A 54 -15.24 18.61 0.28
N VAL A 55 -16.29 17.82 0.06
CA VAL A 55 -16.27 16.71 -0.91
C VAL A 55 -16.46 17.33 -2.29
N ARG A 56 -15.38 17.52 -3.03
CA ARG A 56 -15.43 17.97 -4.43
C ARG A 56 -15.46 16.75 -5.34
N PHE A 57 -16.57 16.54 -6.03
CA PHE A 57 -16.68 15.52 -7.06
C PHE A 57 -15.93 16.01 -8.29
N ASN A 58 -14.69 15.54 -8.43
CA ASN A 58 -13.87 15.78 -9.62
C ASN A 58 -14.10 14.64 -10.63
N GLU A 59 -14.48 14.99 -11.86
CA GLU A 59 -14.73 14.05 -12.95
C GLU A 59 -13.47 13.26 -13.38
N THR A 60 -12.28 13.71 -12.99
CA THR A 60 -11.01 13.07 -13.34
C THR A 60 -10.13 12.77 -12.12
N MET A 61 -10.63 11.93 -11.21
CA MET A 61 -9.78 11.35 -10.16
C MET A 61 -8.83 10.28 -10.72
N LYS A 62 -7.54 10.36 -10.38
CA LYS A 62 -6.59 9.28 -10.68
C LYS A 62 -6.91 8.08 -9.79
N MET A 63 -7.08 6.91 -10.41
CA MET A 63 -7.31 5.67 -9.67
C MET A 63 -6.07 5.33 -8.83
N PRO A 64 -6.22 5.00 -7.53
CA PRO A 64 -5.09 4.54 -6.73
C PRO A 64 -4.63 3.15 -7.21
N ASN A 65 -3.40 2.78 -6.87
CA ASN A 65 -2.92 1.43 -7.10
C ASN A 65 -3.78 0.45 -6.27
N ILE A 66 -4.34 -0.55 -6.93
CA ILE A 66 -5.16 -1.56 -6.26
C ILE A 66 -4.29 -2.78 -5.99
N THR A 67 -4.32 -3.26 -4.76
CA THR A 67 -3.68 -4.51 -4.36
C THR A 67 -4.75 -5.57 -4.16
N PHE A 68 -4.57 -6.71 -4.81
CA PHE A 68 -5.45 -7.87 -4.67
C PHE A 68 -4.72 -8.96 -3.90
N CYS A 69 -5.46 -9.63 -3.03
CA CYS A 69 -5.00 -10.78 -2.27
C CYS A 69 -5.68 -12.03 -2.84
N MET A 70 -4.90 -13.06 -3.15
CA MET A 70 -5.38 -14.35 -3.62
C MET A 70 -4.93 -15.43 -2.62
N SER A 71 -5.86 -16.27 -2.18
CA SER A 71 -5.53 -17.42 -1.35
C SER A 71 -4.80 -18.48 -2.16
N LYS A 72 -4.02 -19.34 -1.50
CA LYS A 72 -3.37 -20.49 -2.13
C LYS A 72 -4.38 -21.38 -2.87
N GLU A 73 -5.53 -21.65 -2.27
CA GLU A 73 -6.59 -22.46 -2.86
C GLU A 73 -7.12 -21.85 -4.16
N GLN A 74 -7.34 -20.53 -4.17
CA GLN A 74 -7.75 -19.82 -5.37
C GLN A 74 -6.64 -19.75 -6.42
N ALA A 75 -5.38 -19.63 -6.01
CA ALA A 75 -4.25 -19.70 -6.93
C ALA A 75 -4.14 -21.09 -7.57
N TRP A 76 -4.49 -22.14 -6.84
CA TRP A 76 -4.33 -23.53 -7.26
C TRP A 76 -5.57 -24.12 -7.94
N SER A 77 -6.70 -23.42 -7.95
CA SER A 77 -8.00 -23.90 -8.43
C SER A 77 -7.98 -24.44 -9.86
N HIS A 78 -7.13 -23.88 -10.73
CA HIS A 78 -7.04 -24.23 -12.14
C HIS A 78 -5.87 -25.16 -12.48
N PHE A 79 -5.17 -25.69 -11.47
CA PHE A 79 -4.12 -26.68 -11.67
C PHE A 79 -4.72 -28.09 -11.68
N LYS A 80 -4.48 -28.83 -12.77
CA LYS A 80 -4.89 -30.24 -12.88
C LYS A 80 -3.92 -31.11 -12.07
N LEU A 81 -4.27 -31.36 -10.82
CA LEU A 81 -3.48 -32.19 -9.92
C LEU A 81 -3.78 -33.67 -10.17
N ASN A 82 -2.85 -34.37 -10.81
CA ASN A 82 -2.88 -35.83 -10.84
C ASN A 82 -2.19 -36.35 -9.57
N THR A 83 -2.97 -36.69 -8.55
CA THR A 83 -2.49 -37.21 -7.26
C THR A 83 -1.78 -38.56 -7.35
N THR A 84 -1.84 -39.23 -8.50
CA THR A 84 -1.29 -40.57 -8.76
C THR A 84 0.06 -40.56 -9.48
N GLU A 85 0.61 -39.41 -9.86
CA GLU A 85 1.89 -39.36 -10.58
C GLU A 85 3.09 -39.67 -9.66
N ASN A 86 4.03 -40.47 -10.17
CA ASN A 86 5.28 -40.77 -9.48
C ASN A 86 6.19 -39.52 -9.42
N LYS A 87 6.63 -39.14 -8.22
CA LYS A 87 7.52 -37.99 -7.95
C LYS A 87 8.79 -38.00 -8.83
N GLN A 88 9.36 -39.17 -9.11
CA GLN A 88 10.56 -39.27 -9.94
C GLN A 88 10.31 -38.93 -11.41
N LEU A 89 9.12 -39.26 -11.94
CA LEU A 89 8.75 -38.93 -13.31
C LEU A 89 8.46 -37.42 -13.43
N TRP A 90 7.87 -36.85 -12.39
CA TRP A 90 7.67 -35.42 -12.26
C TRP A 90 9.00 -34.64 -12.33
N ASP A 91 9.97 -35.01 -11.49
CA ASP A 91 11.29 -34.37 -11.44
C ASP A 91 12.04 -34.47 -12.78
N LYS A 92 11.97 -35.65 -13.44
CA LYS A 92 12.55 -35.85 -14.79
C LYS A 92 11.89 -34.95 -15.84
N THR A 93 10.57 -34.78 -15.78
CA THR A 93 9.83 -33.92 -16.71
C THR A 93 10.25 -32.46 -16.54
N ILE A 94 10.43 -32.01 -15.30
CA ILE A 94 10.89 -30.65 -15.00
C ILE A 94 12.32 -30.44 -15.50
N ALA A 95 13.23 -31.37 -15.21
CA ALA A 95 14.62 -31.28 -15.66
C ALA A 95 14.74 -31.22 -17.19
N THR A 96 13.96 -32.04 -17.91
CA THR A 96 13.95 -32.04 -19.39
C THR A 96 13.38 -30.74 -19.97
N GLN A 97 12.30 -30.21 -19.41
CA GLN A 97 11.75 -28.91 -19.82
C GLN A 97 12.72 -27.76 -19.55
N LEU A 98 13.40 -27.77 -18.40
CA LEU A 98 14.40 -26.76 -18.05
C LEU A 98 15.64 -26.86 -18.93
N ALA A 99 16.07 -28.07 -19.31
CA ALA A 99 17.18 -28.27 -20.24
C ALA A 99 16.89 -27.67 -21.63
N ASN A 100 15.63 -27.70 -22.07
CA ASN A 100 15.21 -27.06 -23.32
C ASN A 100 15.25 -25.53 -23.26
N ILE A 101 15.20 -24.93 -22.07
CA ILE A 101 15.23 -23.47 -21.86
C ILE A 101 16.65 -23.07 -21.47
N THR A 102 17.46 -22.69 -22.45
CA THR A 102 18.88 -22.34 -22.22
C THR A 102 19.11 -20.84 -22.00
N LYS A 103 18.32 -19.98 -22.63
CA LYS A 103 18.50 -18.52 -22.59
C LYS A 103 17.70 -17.87 -21.46
N LYS A 104 18.23 -16.76 -20.90
CA LYS A 104 17.56 -15.91 -19.91
C LYS A 104 16.21 -15.39 -20.41
N GLU A 105 16.18 -14.85 -21.62
CA GLU A 105 14.99 -14.24 -22.19
C GLU A 105 13.88 -15.27 -22.41
N ASP A 106 14.25 -16.47 -22.89
CA ASP A 106 13.33 -17.59 -23.04
C ASP A 106 12.74 -18.01 -21.70
N PHE A 107 13.55 -18.04 -20.64
CA PHE A 107 13.10 -18.36 -19.29
C PHE A 107 12.06 -17.36 -18.76
N LEU A 108 12.22 -16.07 -19.05
CA LEU A 108 11.32 -15.02 -18.58
C LEU A 108 10.09 -14.83 -19.47
N SER A 109 10.19 -15.04 -20.78
CA SER A 109 9.12 -14.79 -21.74
C SER A 109 8.23 -16.00 -21.99
N LYS A 110 8.79 -17.21 -22.11
CA LYS A 110 8.01 -18.41 -22.43
C LYS A 110 7.12 -18.81 -21.25
N GLN A 111 5.95 -19.33 -21.59
CA GLN A 111 5.03 -19.87 -20.59
C GLN A 111 5.61 -21.14 -19.98
N TRP A 112 5.56 -21.25 -18.66
CA TRP A 112 6.05 -22.43 -17.96
C TRP A 112 4.97 -23.49 -17.85
N ASP A 113 5.38 -24.74 -17.79
CA ASP A 113 4.45 -25.82 -17.49
C ASP A 113 3.88 -25.70 -16.07
N TYR A 114 2.69 -26.25 -15.85
CA TYR A 114 1.99 -26.15 -14.57
C TYR A 114 2.80 -26.78 -13.43
N ARG A 115 3.56 -27.83 -13.75
CA ARG A 115 4.43 -28.56 -12.83
C ARG A 115 5.51 -27.65 -12.23
N ILE A 116 6.21 -26.94 -13.11
CA ILE A 116 7.25 -25.97 -12.73
C ILE A 116 6.64 -24.86 -11.87
N VAL A 117 5.50 -24.31 -12.29
CA VAL A 117 4.84 -23.22 -11.57
C VAL A 117 4.44 -23.65 -10.16
N MET A 118 3.92 -24.87 -10.00
CA MET A 118 3.55 -25.39 -8.67
C MET A 118 4.74 -25.58 -7.74
N GLU A 119 5.81 -26.18 -8.26
CA GLU A 119 7.01 -26.46 -7.47
C GLU A 119 7.68 -25.14 -7.01
N THR A 120 7.83 -24.21 -7.95
CA THR A 120 8.39 -22.89 -7.67
C THR A 120 7.48 -22.04 -6.78
N TYR A 121 6.16 -22.17 -6.90
CA TYR A 121 5.20 -21.55 -5.97
C TYR A 121 5.43 -22.06 -4.54
N ASN A 122 5.53 -23.38 -4.35
CA ASN A 122 5.79 -23.96 -3.04
C ASN A 122 7.14 -23.51 -2.48
N LEU A 123 8.18 -23.45 -3.32
CA LEU A 123 9.49 -22.95 -2.91
C LEU A 123 9.45 -21.47 -2.48
N ILE A 124 8.93 -20.57 -3.32
CA ILE A 124 8.93 -19.14 -3.01
C ILE A 124 8.02 -18.85 -1.82
N SER A 125 6.85 -19.46 -1.77
CA SER A 125 5.90 -19.22 -0.66
C SER A 125 6.45 -19.72 0.68
N THR A 126 7.23 -20.80 0.69
CA THR A 126 7.90 -21.29 1.91
C THR A 126 9.07 -20.38 2.29
N LEU A 127 9.94 -20.00 1.35
CA LEU A 127 11.07 -19.10 1.62
C LEU A 127 10.62 -17.72 2.10
N THR A 128 9.59 -17.15 1.50
CA THR A 128 9.07 -15.82 1.87
C THR A 128 8.35 -15.83 3.21
N SER A 129 7.67 -16.93 3.57
CA SER A 129 7.13 -17.11 4.92
C SER A 129 8.26 -17.17 5.94
N MET A 130 9.34 -17.89 5.63
CA MET A 130 10.51 -17.97 6.51
C MET A 130 11.19 -16.61 6.68
N GLU A 131 11.43 -15.88 5.60
CA GLU A 131 12.02 -14.52 5.63
C GLU A 131 11.21 -13.58 6.54
N ARG A 132 9.88 -13.63 6.45
CA ARG A 132 9.00 -12.79 7.26
C ARG A 132 8.94 -13.21 8.73
N GLU A 133 9.06 -14.49 9.01
CA GLU A 133 9.10 -15.02 10.37
C GLU A 133 10.49 -14.82 11.02
N THR A 134 11.54 -14.54 10.23
CA THR A 134 12.85 -14.19 10.77
C THR A 134 12.86 -12.76 11.30
N THR A 135 12.79 -12.60 12.62
CA THR A 135 13.09 -11.32 13.28
C THR A 135 14.62 -11.13 13.35
N ALA A 136 15.11 -9.88 13.40
CA ALA A 136 16.55 -9.59 13.43
C ALA A 136 17.30 -10.37 14.55
N HIS A 137 16.69 -10.49 15.73
CA HIS A 137 17.23 -11.26 16.87
C HIS A 137 17.03 -12.78 16.73
N GLY A 138 16.06 -13.23 15.94
CA GLY A 138 15.73 -14.65 15.71
C GLY A 138 16.38 -15.27 14.48
N THR A 139 17.15 -14.50 13.69
CA THR A 139 17.74 -14.97 12.42
C THR A 139 18.56 -16.25 12.57
N VAL A 140 19.42 -16.32 13.59
CA VAL A 140 20.25 -17.51 13.88
C VAL A 140 19.37 -18.72 14.20
N ALA A 141 18.35 -18.55 15.04
CA ALA A 141 17.43 -19.63 15.38
C ALA A 141 16.60 -20.09 14.17
N SER A 142 16.21 -19.18 13.29
CA SER A 142 15.50 -19.50 12.05
C SER A 142 16.39 -20.24 11.05
N ILE A 143 17.67 -19.87 10.94
CA ILE A 143 18.65 -20.58 10.11
C ILE A 143 18.95 -21.97 10.67
N GLU A 144 19.13 -22.08 11.98
CA GLU A 144 19.32 -23.36 12.64
C GLU A 144 18.11 -24.27 12.45
N LYS A 145 16.90 -23.75 12.65
CA LYS A 145 15.65 -24.46 12.36
C LYS A 145 15.54 -24.86 10.89
N TYR A 146 15.97 -24.00 9.97
CA TYR A 146 16.03 -24.34 8.54
C TYR A 146 16.97 -25.50 8.26
N ASN A 147 18.10 -25.58 8.96
CA ASN A 147 19.11 -26.61 8.73
C ASN A 147 18.76 -27.94 9.41
N THR A 148 18.20 -27.90 10.61
CA THR A 148 17.97 -29.08 11.46
C THR A 148 16.63 -29.77 11.20
N GLN A 149 15.58 -29.03 10.85
CA GLN A 149 14.24 -29.60 10.73
C GLN A 149 14.14 -30.56 9.53
N SER A 150 13.67 -31.79 9.76
CA SER A 150 13.48 -32.82 8.73
C SER A 150 12.41 -32.44 7.69
N ARG A 151 11.31 -31.82 8.14
CA ARG A 151 10.23 -31.33 7.24
C ARG A 151 10.74 -30.37 6.16
N LEU A 152 11.82 -29.63 6.43
CA LEU A 152 12.38 -28.66 5.49
C LEU A 152 13.44 -29.26 4.56
N GLU A 153 13.79 -30.55 4.73
CA GLU A 153 14.82 -31.20 3.92
C GLU A 153 14.47 -31.22 2.43
N GLU A 154 13.21 -31.51 2.11
CA GLU A 154 12.74 -31.48 0.72
C GLU A 154 12.85 -30.08 0.12
N ILE A 155 12.47 -29.05 0.89
CA ILE A 155 12.56 -27.65 0.48
C ILE A 155 14.04 -27.23 0.31
N ARG A 156 14.95 -27.73 1.15
CA ARG A 156 16.41 -27.49 1.01
C ARG A 156 16.97 -28.08 -0.29
N LYS A 157 16.55 -29.29 -0.67
CA LYS A 157 16.95 -29.92 -1.94
C LYS A 157 16.39 -29.11 -3.11
N LEU A 158 15.13 -28.70 -3.00
CA LEU A 158 14.45 -27.87 -3.98
C LEU A 158 15.14 -26.51 -4.17
N SER A 159 15.46 -25.82 -3.07
CA SER A 159 16.10 -24.52 -3.10
C SER A 159 17.47 -24.61 -3.77
N LYS A 160 18.26 -25.64 -3.45
CA LYS A 160 19.58 -25.87 -4.08
C LYS A 160 19.45 -26.11 -5.58
N PHE A 161 18.47 -26.92 -6.00
CA PHE A 161 18.19 -27.17 -7.40
C PHE A 161 17.85 -25.88 -8.15
N TRP A 162 16.87 -25.12 -7.66
CA TRP A 162 16.43 -23.88 -8.31
C TRP A 162 17.47 -22.77 -8.28
N LEU A 163 18.25 -22.63 -7.21
CA LEU A 163 19.38 -21.69 -7.18
C LEU A 163 20.42 -22.03 -8.25
N GLY A 164 20.73 -23.32 -8.44
CA GLY A 164 21.60 -23.78 -9.51
C GLY A 164 21.04 -23.44 -10.90
N GLU A 165 19.74 -23.65 -11.13
CA GLU A 165 19.09 -23.34 -12.40
C GLU A 165 19.02 -21.83 -12.69
N ILE A 166 18.78 -21.00 -11.68
CA ILE A 166 18.79 -19.53 -11.78
C ILE A 166 20.20 -19.04 -12.10
N GLN A 167 21.21 -19.57 -11.41
CA GLN A 167 22.61 -19.20 -11.60
C GLN A 167 23.11 -19.56 -13.01
N LYS A 168 22.77 -20.74 -13.53
CA LYS A 168 23.10 -21.16 -14.90
C LYS A 168 22.60 -20.19 -15.97
N ARG A 169 21.47 -19.51 -15.72
CA ARG A 169 20.81 -18.63 -16.69
C ARG A 169 20.99 -17.14 -16.39
N GLN A 170 21.78 -16.79 -15.37
CA GLN A 170 22.03 -15.41 -14.95
C GLN A 170 20.74 -14.60 -14.70
N VAL A 171 19.72 -15.27 -14.14
CA VAL A 171 18.45 -14.64 -13.77
C VAL A 171 18.60 -14.07 -12.35
N ASN A 172 18.10 -12.86 -12.10
CA ASN A 172 18.09 -12.34 -10.74
C ASN A 172 16.96 -13.01 -9.91
N PHE A 173 17.16 -13.19 -8.62
CA PHE A 173 16.14 -13.80 -7.75
C PHE A 173 14.83 -13.00 -7.77
N GLU A 174 14.89 -11.68 -7.82
CA GLU A 174 13.69 -10.84 -7.93
C GLU A 174 12.94 -11.08 -9.26
N GLU A 175 13.66 -11.21 -10.37
CA GLU A 175 13.06 -11.52 -11.68
C GLU A 175 12.36 -12.89 -11.66
N PHE A 176 13.00 -13.88 -11.01
CA PHE A 176 12.43 -15.21 -10.81
C PHE A 176 11.15 -15.17 -9.96
N VAL A 177 11.16 -14.46 -8.83
CA VAL A 177 10.00 -14.30 -7.95
C VAL A 177 8.83 -13.62 -8.67
N GLN A 178 9.11 -12.59 -9.47
CA GLN A 178 8.09 -11.94 -10.30
C GLN A 178 7.56 -12.87 -11.40
N LYS A 179 8.42 -13.67 -12.03
CA LYS A 179 8.04 -14.61 -13.08
C LYS A 179 7.09 -15.69 -12.54
N VAL A 180 7.43 -16.32 -11.41
CA VAL A 180 6.59 -17.35 -10.78
C VAL A 180 5.22 -16.80 -10.42
N GLY A 181 5.19 -15.59 -9.87
CA GLY A 181 3.94 -14.91 -9.57
C GLY A 181 3.09 -14.69 -10.83
N LYS A 182 3.70 -14.20 -11.92
CA LYS A 182 2.98 -13.87 -13.16
C LYS A 182 2.41 -15.13 -13.81
N GLU A 183 3.17 -16.22 -13.81
CA GLU A 183 2.70 -17.51 -14.33
C GLU A 183 1.57 -18.10 -13.47
N THR A 184 1.67 -17.97 -12.14
CA THR A 184 0.61 -18.39 -11.22
C THR A 184 -0.68 -17.63 -11.49
N LEU A 185 -0.58 -16.29 -11.58
CA LEU A 185 -1.71 -15.40 -11.85
C LEU A 185 -2.31 -15.64 -13.23
N ARG A 186 -1.48 -15.84 -14.25
CA ARG A 186 -1.93 -16.13 -15.61
C ARG A 186 -2.72 -17.44 -15.69
N ARG A 187 -2.36 -18.43 -14.86
CA ARG A 187 -3.08 -19.71 -14.79
C ARG A 187 -4.34 -19.63 -13.94
N SER A 188 -4.34 -18.84 -12.87
CA SER A 188 -5.49 -18.71 -11.98
C SER A 188 -6.56 -17.73 -12.51
N LEU A 189 -6.17 -16.68 -13.22
CA LEU A 189 -7.09 -15.70 -13.81
C LEU A 189 -7.38 -16.04 -15.27
N GLN A 190 -8.57 -16.59 -15.54
CA GLN A 190 -9.02 -16.85 -16.92
C GLN A 190 -9.44 -15.56 -17.64
N ARG A 191 -10.11 -14.64 -16.92
CA ARG A 191 -10.53 -13.33 -17.45
C ARG A 191 -10.52 -12.29 -16.34
N PHE A 192 -9.97 -11.12 -16.64
CA PHE A 192 -10.16 -9.90 -15.86
C PHE A 192 -10.95 -8.92 -16.73
N GLN A 193 -12.27 -8.98 -16.64
CA GLN A 193 -13.14 -8.05 -17.36
C GLN A 193 -13.51 -6.90 -16.42
N ARG A 194 -13.12 -5.70 -16.81
CA ARG A 194 -13.67 -4.47 -16.23
C ARG A 194 -14.73 -3.97 -17.21
N THR A 195 -15.91 -3.66 -16.70
CA THR A 195 -16.90 -2.91 -17.48
C THR A 195 -16.42 -1.45 -17.57
N THR A 196 -16.04 -1.03 -18.78
CA THR A 196 -15.78 0.38 -19.11
C THR A 196 -16.86 0.85 -20.08
N TYR A 197 -17.26 2.12 -19.96
CA TYR A 197 -18.20 2.74 -20.91
C TYR A 197 -17.56 3.07 -22.27
N ASP A 198 -16.22 3.03 -22.33
CA ASP A 198 -15.41 3.27 -23.52
C ASP A 198 -14.78 1.94 -23.96
N GLU A 199 -15.14 1.44 -25.15
CA GLU A 199 -14.68 0.15 -25.67
C GLU A 199 -13.25 0.21 -26.26
N ASP A 200 -12.72 1.40 -26.54
CA ASP A 200 -11.40 1.60 -27.16
C ASP A 200 -10.25 1.73 -26.14
N GLU A 201 -10.54 1.74 -24.83
CA GLU A 201 -9.52 1.94 -23.80
C GLU A 201 -8.71 0.65 -23.52
N VAL A 202 -7.59 0.48 -24.24
CA VAL A 202 -6.62 -0.59 -23.96
C VAL A 202 -5.76 -0.20 -22.75
N ILE A 203 -6.16 -0.68 -21.56
CA ILE A 203 -5.42 -0.48 -20.32
C ILE A 203 -4.24 -1.46 -20.27
N SER A 204 -3.02 -0.94 -20.37
CA SER A 204 -1.82 -1.72 -20.09
C SER A 204 -1.58 -1.76 -18.58
N THR A 205 -1.44 -2.96 -18.04
CA THR A 205 -1.39 -3.17 -16.60
C THR A 205 -0.05 -3.73 -16.21
N GLN A 206 0.68 -2.98 -15.39
CA GLN A 206 1.93 -3.46 -14.82
C GLN A 206 1.61 -4.18 -13.51
N LEU A 207 1.68 -5.51 -13.55
CA LEU A 207 1.52 -6.35 -12.37
C LEU A 207 2.86 -6.41 -11.63
N LYS A 208 2.85 -5.98 -10.36
CA LYS A 208 3.95 -6.23 -9.41
C LYS A 208 3.46 -7.23 -8.38
N ILE A 209 4.20 -8.31 -8.18
CA ILE A 209 3.78 -9.41 -7.31
C ILE A 209 4.58 -9.37 -6.03
N THR A 210 3.89 -9.55 -4.91
CA THR A 210 4.46 -9.54 -3.57
C THR A 210 3.95 -10.76 -2.82
N TRP A 211 4.87 -11.57 -2.32
CA TRP A 211 4.55 -12.79 -1.60
C TRP A 211 4.42 -12.47 -0.12
N LEU A 212 3.33 -12.92 0.49
CA LEU A 212 3.04 -12.66 1.90
C LEU A 212 3.32 -13.86 2.78
N SER A 213 2.88 -15.03 2.34
CA SER A 213 2.87 -16.26 3.12
C SER A 213 2.63 -17.47 2.23
N GLN A 214 2.85 -18.67 2.76
CA GLN A 214 2.38 -19.94 2.20
C GLN A 214 0.88 -19.94 1.86
N VAL A 215 0.08 -19.14 2.57
CA VAL A 215 -1.39 -19.13 2.46
C VAL A 215 -1.89 -18.05 1.49
N GLN A 216 -1.15 -16.96 1.28
CA GLN A 216 -1.63 -15.78 0.56
C GLN A 216 -0.58 -15.21 -0.39
N LEU A 217 -0.96 -15.07 -1.67
CA LEU A 217 -0.25 -14.36 -2.72
C LEU A 217 -0.89 -12.98 -2.91
N TRP A 218 -0.11 -11.90 -2.92
CA TRP A 218 -0.62 -10.57 -3.25
C TRP A 218 -0.07 -10.12 -4.60
N TYR A 219 -0.92 -9.46 -5.40
CA TYR A 219 -0.46 -8.77 -6.59
C TYR A 219 -1.02 -7.35 -6.61
N CYS A 220 -0.12 -6.41 -6.86
CA CYS A 220 -0.45 -5.01 -7.05
C CYS A 220 -0.63 -4.75 -8.54
N HIS A 221 -1.77 -4.18 -8.87
CA HIS A 221 -2.09 -3.74 -10.21
C HIS A 221 -1.80 -2.25 -10.34
N LYS A 222 -0.74 -1.90 -11.07
CA LYS A 222 -0.49 -0.51 -11.47
C LYS A 222 -1.22 -0.25 -12.78
N THR A 223 -2.22 0.62 -12.72
CA THR A 223 -2.94 1.10 -13.90
C THR A 223 -2.10 2.21 -14.55
N PHE A 224 -1.59 1.94 -15.76
CA PHE A 224 -1.07 2.99 -16.63
C PHE A 224 -2.14 3.32 -17.67
N LYS A 225 -2.67 4.54 -17.63
CA LYS A 225 -3.50 5.07 -18.71
C LYS A 225 -2.57 5.42 -19.86
N ASN A 226 -2.36 4.48 -20.79
CA ASN A 226 -1.72 4.78 -22.06
C ASN A 226 -2.70 5.59 -22.92
N ARG A 227 -2.67 6.92 -22.79
CA ARG A 227 -3.20 7.77 -23.85
C ARG A 227 -2.32 7.53 -25.08
N LYS A 228 -2.76 6.68 -26.00
CA LYS A 228 -2.26 6.73 -27.38
C LYS A 228 -2.56 8.14 -27.88
N LEU A 229 -1.58 9.04 -27.82
CA LEU A 229 -1.59 10.24 -28.63
C LEU A 229 -1.63 9.76 -30.08
N LYS A 230 -2.81 9.82 -30.70
CA LYS A 230 -2.95 9.76 -32.15
C LYS A 230 -2.28 11.00 -32.72
N ASN A 231 -0.95 11.00 -32.76
CA ASN A 231 -0.19 11.81 -33.68
C ASN A 231 -0.24 11.10 -35.02
N GLN A 232 -1.14 11.51 -35.90
CA GLN A 232 -0.93 11.45 -37.34
C GLN A 232 -1.92 12.35 -38.10
N THR A 233 -1.35 13.41 -38.65
CA THR A 233 -1.48 13.85 -40.06
C THR A 233 -2.84 14.32 -40.60
N LYS A 234 -2.90 15.65 -40.82
CA LYS A 234 -3.32 16.33 -42.07
C LYS A 234 -4.26 15.55 -43.01
N ILE A 235 -5.46 16.08 -43.23
CA ILE A 235 -5.97 16.36 -44.59
C ILE A 235 -6.75 17.68 -44.57
N LYS A 236 -6.27 18.64 -45.37
CA LYS A 236 -6.99 19.83 -45.84
C LYS A 236 -8.16 19.37 -46.73
N HIS A 237 -9.34 19.96 -46.60
CA HIS A 237 -10.27 20.32 -47.68
C HIS A 237 -11.32 21.25 -47.03
N LYS A 238 -11.37 22.56 -47.31
CA LYS A 238 -11.83 23.22 -48.55
C LYS A 238 -13.12 22.59 -49.07
N THR A 239 -14.25 23.05 -48.54
CA THR A 239 -15.28 23.85 -49.24
C THR A 239 -16.19 24.48 -48.20
#